data_AF-A0A1F5YYM5-F1
#
_entry.id   AF-A0A1F5YYM5-F1
#
_cell.length_a   1.000
_cell.length_b   1.000
_cell.length_c   1.000
_cell.angle_alpha   90.00
_cell.angle_beta   90.00
_cell.angle_gamma   90.00
#
_symmetry.space_group_name_H-M   'P 1'
#
loop_
_entity.id
_entity.type
_entity.pdbx_description
1 polymer ?
#
loop_
_entity_poly.entity_id
_entity_poly.type
_entity_poly.pdbx_seq_one_letter_code
_entity_poly.pdbx_strand_id
1 'polypeptide(L)'
;MQPIQNILTNDSSGWKGRVLIALLVLVFGAVLSLAFGFLKLPVAAGAVGVVCLLALAVRRPVWGLALLCSLLSVEGIYTRNLAMTEIRLVGILVFGVWLAHVVLYGKKLQINRTFIAGLIFLLWAGISILWAQDPQVAGRYYGTLAQLILLFLLTINAIETEADFRLVMAGLLLGAVASSHLSVNLFITNIIERARAFEAQDPNYYSLIVGLALFAGIYLFSKLKNIWLRFSSLLLACFLVLPLILAQSRTTWVATFAGIMMFLWNTKKRLRNILFAGLVVAAAIYATFALDLINVTLIQRASVLTALRDRGSDRFDIWLVARRIYADNPVIGVGYMQFPVVYNRYRSETVEIRNDLVPDRATHNVYIKAATEMGTIGLALFILIFWSAYREGNLPRGKIPWISSVLLVFVMTAGLGITIMESKFFWLCLALASKAQSLASQRLALEETR
;
A
#
# COMPACT_ATOMS: atom_id res chain seq x y z
N MET A 1 11.20 49.14 31.00
CA MET A 1 11.27 47.75 30.48
C MET A 1 11.33 47.81 28.96
N GLN A 2 12.55 47.80 28.41
CA GLN A 2 12.83 47.44 27.01
C GLN A 2 12.71 45.89 26.86
N PRO A 3 13.08 45.25 25.73
CA PRO A 3 12.24 44.90 24.59
C PRO A 3 12.23 43.37 24.32
N ILE A 4 11.06 42.73 24.22
CA ILE A 4 10.95 41.28 23.87
C ILE A 4 10.33 41.05 22.48
N GLN A 5 10.01 42.11 21.72
CA GLN A 5 9.38 41.97 20.40
C GLN A 5 10.34 41.86 19.19
N ASN A 6 11.67 41.94 19.37
CA ASN A 6 12.62 41.98 18.25
C ASN A 6 13.49 40.73 18.02
N ILE A 7 13.10 39.54 18.49
CA ILE A 7 13.86 38.28 18.21
C ILE A 7 13.17 37.38 17.17
N LEU A 8 12.06 37.83 16.55
CA LEU A 8 11.36 37.05 15.52
C LEU A 8 11.52 37.56 14.07
N THR A 9 12.36 38.56 13.83
CA THR A 9 12.50 39.20 12.51
C THR A 9 13.95 39.30 12.01
N ASN A 10 14.74 38.24 12.13
CA ASN A 10 16.00 38.16 11.39
C ASN A 10 16.08 36.89 10.52
N ASP A 11 15.47 37.03 9.33
CA ASP A 11 15.31 36.03 8.28
C ASP A 11 16.56 35.91 7.38
N SER A 12 17.74 35.73 7.98
CA SER A 12 19.01 35.62 7.23
C SER A 12 19.75 34.28 7.42
N SER A 13 19.18 33.33 8.18
CA SER A 13 19.77 31.98 8.39
C SER A 13 19.05 30.83 7.67
N GLY A 14 17.93 31.11 6.99
CA GLY A 14 17.00 30.10 6.49
C GLY A 14 17.52 29.18 5.37
N TRP A 15 18.38 29.65 4.48
CA TRP A 15 18.88 28.85 3.36
C TRP A 15 20.10 27.99 3.75
N LYS A 16 21.08 28.57 4.47
CA LYS A 16 22.32 27.87 4.85
C LYS A 16 22.04 26.74 5.85
N GLY A 17 21.13 26.96 6.81
CA GLY A 17 20.71 25.92 7.74
C GLY A 17 19.93 24.78 7.08
N ARG A 18 19.06 25.07 6.10
CA ARG A 18 18.30 24.04 5.36
C ARG A 18 19.19 23.21 4.44
N VAL A 19 20.19 23.83 3.81
CA VAL A 19 21.19 23.15 2.97
C VAL A 19 22.15 22.31 3.83
N LEU A 20 22.58 22.82 4.99
CA LEU A 20 23.43 22.09 5.93
C LEU A 20 22.70 20.86 6.51
N ILE A 21 21.42 20.98 6.86
CA ILE A 21 20.63 19.85 7.36
C ILE A 21 20.38 18.81 6.26
N ALA A 22 20.07 19.24 5.02
CA ALA A 22 19.91 18.32 3.90
C ALA A 22 21.22 17.59 3.55
N LEU A 23 22.36 18.30 3.58
CA LEU A 23 23.69 17.73 3.39
C LEU A 23 24.07 16.78 4.53
N LEU A 24 23.76 17.12 5.78
CA LEU A 24 24.00 16.23 6.93
C LEU A 24 23.13 14.97 6.84
N VAL A 25 21.87 15.06 6.41
CA VAL A 25 21.00 13.87 6.21
C VAL A 25 21.50 12.99 5.07
N LEU A 26 22.00 13.57 3.98
CA LEU A 26 22.56 12.83 2.85
C LEU A 26 23.93 12.21 3.16
N VAL A 27 24.82 12.95 3.83
CA VAL A 27 26.14 12.47 4.28
C VAL A 27 25.96 11.41 5.36
N PHE A 28 25.01 11.58 6.29
CA PHE A 28 24.73 10.58 7.32
C PHE A 28 24.08 9.32 6.74
N GLY A 29 23.19 9.45 5.74
CA GLY A 29 22.64 8.32 4.98
C GLY A 29 23.71 7.55 4.20
N ALA A 30 24.69 8.25 3.61
CA ALA A 30 25.82 7.65 2.90
C ALA A 30 26.84 7.00 3.85
N VAL A 31 27.11 7.61 5.01
CA VAL A 31 27.97 7.06 6.07
C VAL A 31 27.33 5.83 6.72
N LEU A 32 26.01 5.82 6.90
CA LEU A 32 25.24 4.63 7.29
C LEU A 32 25.38 3.52 6.24
N SER A 33 25.22 3.85 4.94
CA SER A 33 25.42 2.93 3.82
C SER A 33 26.80 2.25 3.79
N LEU A 34 27.84 2.97 4.20
CA LEU A 34 29.23 2.47 4.28
C LEU A 34 29.53 1.74 5.61
N ALA A 35 28.85 2.10 6.70
CA ALA A 35 29.03 1.49 8.03
C ALA A 35 28.29 0.14 8.21
N PHE A 36 27.43 -0.25 7.26
CA PHE A 36 26.69 -1.53 7.27
C PHE A 36 27.57 -2.79 7.10
N GLY A 37 28.90 -2.66 6.95
CA GLY A 37 29.81 -3.78 6.72
C GLY A 37 30.29 -4.53 7.96
N PHE A 38 30.23 -3.96 9.17
CA PHE A 38 30.89 -4.55 10.34
C PHE A 38 30.13 -4.33 11.65
N LEU A 39 29.63 -5.43 12.23
CA LEU A 39 29.20 -5.65 13.63
C LEU A 39 27.72 -5.41 14.06
N LYS A 40 27.35 -6.23 15.06
CA LYS A 40 26.01 -6.56 15.60
C LYS A 40 25.37 -5.37 16.34
N LEU A 41 24.34 -4.74 15.75
CA LEU A 41 23.78 -3.48 16.28
C LEU A 41 22.28 -3.17 15.94
N PRO A 42 21.31 -4.11 16.05
CA PRO A 42 19.92 -3.78 15.70
C PRO A 42 19.22 -2.84 16.72
N VAL A 43 19.65 -2.80 17.99
CA VAL A 43 18.89 -2.11 19.06
C VAL A 43 19.17 -0.60 19.15
N ALA A 44 20.42 -0.17 19.00
CA ALA A 44 20.79 1.24 19.10
C ALA A 44 20.42 2.06 17.84
N ALA A 45 20.44 1.45 16.65
CA ALA A 45 19.94 2.08 15.43
C ALA A 45 18.41 2.28 15.48
N GLY A 46 17.67 1.33 16.06
CA GLY A 46 16.23 1.46 16.31
C GLY A 46 15.91 2.61 17.27
N ALA A 47 16.65 2.74 18.36
CA ALA A 47 16.45 3.81 19.34
C ALA A 47 16.72 5.21 18.76
N VAL A 48 17.79 5.38 17.99
CA VAL A 48 18.14 6.67 17.37
C VAL A 48 17.18 7.01 16.22
N GLY A 49 16.76 6.02 15.43
CA GLY A 49 15.72 6.20 14.41
C GLY A 49 14.39 6.64 15.01
N VAL A 50 14.00 6.06 16.15
CA VAL A 50 12.81 6.46 16.92
C VAL A 50 12.94 7.88 17.49
N VAL A 51 14.09 8.27 18.02
CA VAL A 51 14.32 9.65 18.51
C VAL A 51 14.25 10.67 17.38
N CYS A 52 14.84 10.38 16.22
CA CYS A 52 14.73 11.23 15.04
C CYS A 52 13.28 11.28 14.49
N LEU A 53 12.56 10.17 14.53
CA LEU A 53 11.12 10.07 14.22
C LEU A 53 10.29 10.97 15.12
N LEU A 54 10.52 10.90 16.43
CA LEU A 54 9.84 11.72 17.42
C LEU A 54 10.16 13.20 17.21
N ALA A 55 11.43 13.56 17.00
CA ALA A 55 11.84 14.95 16.76
C ALA A 55 11.24 15.54 15.47
N LEU A 56 11.14 14.76 14.40
CA LEU A 56 10.57 15.19 13.11
C LEU A 56 9.03 15.22 13.14
N ALA A 57 8.39 14.21 13.75
CA ALA A 57 6.94 14.11 13.85
C ALA A 57 6.34 15.17 14.78
N VAL A 58 7.04 15.54 15.86
CA VAL A 58 6.62 16.62 16.77
C VAL A 58 6.51 17.95 16.02
N ARG A 59 7.40 18.18 15.04
CA ARG A 59 7.39 19.43 14.26
C ARG A 59 6.33 19.45 13.18
N ARG A 60 6.16 18.37 12.41
CA ARG A 60 4.99 18.16 11.53
C ARG A 60 4.67 16.66 11.37
N PRO A 61 3.44 16.22 11.72
CA PRO A 61 3.03 14.82 11.62
C PRO A 61 3.20 14.17 10.24
N VAL A 62 3.12 14.97 9.16
CA VAL A 62 3.30 14.48 7.77
C VAL A 62 4.67 13.84 7.52
N TRP A 63 5.74 14.28 8.19
CA TRP A 63 7.07 13.66 8.04
C TRP A 63 7.09 12.25 8.61
N GLY A 64 6.43 12.04 9.75
CA GLY A 64 6.25 10.72 10.34
C GLY A 64 5.46 9.79 9.41
N LEU A 65 4.39 10.30 8.79
CA LEU A 65 3.62 9.56 7.79
C LEU A 65 4.45 9.21 6.54
N ALA A 66 5.22 10.16 5.99
CA ALA A 66 6.06 9.92 4.83
C ALA A 66 7.14 8.86 5.11
N LEU A 67 7.72 8.88 6.32
CA LEU A 67 8.65 7.86 6.78
C LEU A 67 7.97 6.50 6.95
N LEU A 68 6.81 6.44 7.61
CA LEU A 68 6.00 5.22 7.71
C LEU A 68 5.73 4.61 6.32
N CYS A 69 5.35 5.45 5.35
CA CYS A 69 5.14 5.04 3.97
C CYS A 69 6.42 4.50 3.30
N SER A 70 7.58 5.10 3.56
CA SER A 70 8.86 4.60 3.03
C SER A 70 9.27 3.24 3.60
N LEU A 71 8.82 2.91 4.82
CA LEU A 71 9.12 1.63 5.47
C LEU A 71 8.17 0.50 5.05
N LEU A 72 7.05 0.78 4.39
CA LEU A 72 6.06 -0.23 4.01
C LEU A 72 6.65 -1.39 3.21
N SER A 73 7.56 -1.09 2.27
CA SER A 73 8.15 -2.11 1.40
C SER A 73 9.05 -3.10 2.14
N VAL A 74 9.46 -2.78 3.37
CA VAL A 74 10.28 -3.62 4.24
C VAL A 74 9.43 -4.29 5.34
N GLU A 75 8.10 -4.32 5.20
CA GLU A 75 7.23 -4.94 6.20
C GLU A 75 7.30 -6.47 6.18
N GLY A 76 7.57 -7.07 7.35
CA GLY A 76 7.57 -8.54 7.56
C GLY A 76 8.87 -9.15 8.09
N ILE A 77 9.86 -8.35 8.51
CA ILE A 77 11.22 -8.79 8.87
C ILE A 77 11.26 -9.94 9.91
N TYR A 78 10.23 -10.06 10.77
CA TYR A 78 10.19 -11.03 11.87
C TYR A 78 8.90 -11.87 11.89
N THR A 79 8.61 -12.63 10.83
CA THR A 79 7.39 -13.47 10.76
C THR A 79 7.47 -14.80 11.51
N ARG A 80 8.57 -15.16 12.19
CA ARG A 80 8.64 -16.45 12.91
C ARG A 80 8.27 -16.44 14.40
N ASN A 81 8.42 -15.34 15.17
CA ASN A 81 8.18 -15.41 16.63
C ASN A 81 7.82 -14.11 17.37
N LEU A 82 7.70 -12.95 16.71
CA LEU A 82 7.40 -11.68 17.39
C LEU A 82 6.02 -11.15 16.99
N ALA A 83 5.13 -10.99 17.98
CA ALA A 83 3.77 -10.50 17.82
C ALA A 83 3.68 -9.04 17.32
N MET A 84 4.79 -8.30 17.34
CA MET A 84 4.90 -6.92 16.88
C MET A 84 5.97 -6.81 15.79
N THR A 85 5.59 -6.32 14.61
CA THR A 85 6.57 -5.87 13.62
C THR A 85 7.11 -4.51 14.02
N GLU A 86 8.38 -4.23 13.77
CA GLU A 86 9.02 -2.93 14.11
C GLU A 86 8.26 -1.74 13.49
N ILE A 87 7.65 -1.95 12.32
CA ILE A 87 6.79 -0.96 11.63
C ILE A 87 5.49 -0.69 12.39
N ARG A 88 4.93 -1.67 13.12
CA ARG A 88 3.76 -1.41 14.00
C ARG A 88 4.14 -0.43 15.11
N LEU A 89 5.34 -0.57 15.70
CA LEU A 89 5.82 0.37 16.72
C LEU A 89 6.00 1.78 16.14
N VAL A 90 6.63 1.89 14.96
CA VAL A 90 6.74 3.18 14.25
C VAL A 90 5.36 3.77 13.97
N GLY A 91 4.41 2.95 13.50
CA GLY A 91 3.03 3.39 13.26
C GLY A 91 2.33 3.91 14.52
N ILE A 92 2.45 3.21 15.64
CA ILE A 92 1.90 3.62 16.95
C ILE A 92 2.53 4.94 17.40
N LEU A 93 3.85 5.09 17.27
CA LEU A 93 4.57 6.31 17.63
C LEU A 93 4.13 7.50 16.77
N VAL A 94 4.06 7.33 15.45
CA VAL A 94 3.61 8.39 14.53
C VAL A 94 2.15 8.77 14.84
N PHE A 95 1.28 7.79 15.10
CA PHE A 95 -0.10 8.05 15.50
C PHE A 95 -0.19 8.80 16.83
N GLY A 96 0.59 8.39 17.84
CA GLY A 96 0.63 9.05 19.15
C GLY A 96 1.11 10.50 19.07
N VAL A 97 2.16 10.77 18.29
CA VAL A 97 2.66 12.14 18.08
C VAL A 97 1.65 13.00 17.32
N TRP A 98 1.01 12.44 16.28
CA TRP A 98 -0.05 13.14 15.56
C TRP A 98 -1.24 13.45 16.48
N LEU A 99 -1.68 12.49 17.30
CA LEU A 99 -2.78 12.67 18.24
C LEU A 99 -2.45 13.74 19.29
N ALA A 100 -1.24 13.73 19.84
CA ALA A 100 -0.76 14.78 20.73
C ALA A 100 -0.78 16.15 20.03
N HIS A 101 -0.37 16.23 18.77
CA HIS A 101 -0.45 17.46 17.99
C HIS A 101 -1.90 17.91 17.74
N VAL A 102 -2.85 17.00 17.55
CA VAL A 102 -4.27 17.34 17.42
C VAL A 102 -4.80 17.95 18.71
N VAL A 103 -4.51 17.32 19.85
CA VAL A 103 -4.96 17.75 21.17
C VAL A 103 -4.31 19.06 21.60
N LEU A 104 -2.98 19.16 21.54
CA LEU A 104 -2.21 20.32 22.01
C LEU A 104 -2.51 21.59 21.22
N TYR A 105 -2.74 21.47 19.92
CA TYR A 105 -3.01 22.62 19.04
C TYR A 105 -4.51 22.80 18.73
N GLY A 106 -5.39 22.03 19.37
CA GLY A 106 -6.84 22.13 19.19
C GLY A 106 -7.30 21.95 17.74
N LYS A 107 -6.61 21.10 16.95
CA LYS A 107 -6.94 20.91 15.53
C LYS A 107 -8.26 20.15 15.40
N LYS A 108 -9.15 20.64 14.54
CA LYS A 108 -10.39 19.93 14.19
C LYS A 108 -10.07 18.73 13.31
N LEU A 109 -10.55 17.56 13.69
CA LEU A 109 -10.42 16.34 12.89
C LEU A 109 -11.33 16.42 11.66
N GLN A 110 -10.76 16.15 10.50
CA GLN A 110 -11.48 15.93 9.26
C GLN A 110 -11.98 14.49 9.24
N ILE A 111 -13.29 14.33 9.20
CA ILE A 111 -13.98 13.05 9.02
C ILE A 111 -14.61 13.06 7.63
N ASN A 112 -14.28 12.07 6.82
CA ASN A 112 -14.80 11.94 5.47
C ASN A 112 -15.72 10.71 5.33
N ARG A 113 -16.42 10.60 4.19
CA ARG A 113 -17.42 9.55 3.99
C ARG A 113 -16.79 8.16 3.99
N THR A 114 -15.57 8.05 3.44
CA THR A 114 -14.80 6.81 3.41
C THR A 114 -14.41 6.32 4.80
N PHE A 115 -14.01 7.21 5.71
CA PHE A 115 -13.75 6.87 7.10
C PHE A 115 -15.00 6.35 7.80
N ILE A 116 -16.15 7.02 7.60
CA ILE A 116 -17.43 6.58 8.17
C ILE A 116 -17.82 5.20 7.64
N ALA A 117 -17.70 4.95 6.33
CA ALA A 117 -17.95 3.64 5.74
C ALA A 117 -17.02 2.56 6.34
N GLY A 118 -15.73 2.89 6.52
CA GLY A 118 -14.77 2.02 7.21
C GLY A 118 -15.14 1.75 8.67
N LEU A 119 -15.64 2.74 9.40
CA LEU A 119 -16.10 2.59 10.79
C LEU A 119 -17.34 1.70 10.88
N ILE A 120 -18.31 1.88 9.99
CA ILE A 120 -19.51 1.02 9.92
C ILE A 120 -19.09 -0.43 9.62
N PHE A 121 -18.15 -0.62 8.69
CA PHE A 121 -17.59 -1.93 8.39
C PHE A 121 -16.86 -2.54 9.59
N LEU A 122 -16.08 -1.74 10.35
CA LEU A 122 -15.46 -2.18 11.61
C LEU A 122 -16.52 -2.61 12.62
N LEU A 123 -17.56 -1.82 12.83
CA LEU A 123 -18.64 -2.19 13.75
C LEU A 123 -19.31 -3.51 13.35
N TRP A 124 -19.57 -3.71 12.05
CA TRP A 124 -20.09 -4.99 11.56
C TRP A 124 -19.13 -6.15 11.80
N ALA A 125 -17.83 -5.96 11.51
CA ALA A 125 -16.82 -6.97 11.79
C ALA A 125 -16.77 -7.31 13.29
N GLY A 126 -16.91 -6.32 14.17
CA GLY A 126 -16.97 -6.50 15.62
C GLY A 126 -18.21 -7.25 16.09
N ILE A 127 -19.39 -6.91 15.55
CA ILE A 127 -20.64 -7.62 15.81
C ILE A 127 -20.54 -9.08 15.35
N SER A 128 -19.87 -9.33 14.23
CA SER A 128 -19.68 -10.69 13.70
C SER A 128 -18.84 -11.63 14.55
N ILE A 129 -18.12 -11.10 15.55
CA ILE A 129 -17.39 -11.90 16.54
C ILE A 129 -18.36 -12.71 17.41
N LEU A 130 -19.60 -12.24 17.61
CA LEU A 130 -20.59 -12.90 18.47
C LEU A 130 -20.99 -14.30 17.99
N TRP A 131 -20.83 -14.59 16.70
CA TRP A 131 -21.12 -15.90 16.10
C TRP A 131 -19.89 -16.54 15.45
N ALA A 132 -18.69 -16.00 15.70
CA ALA A 132 -17.45 -16.58 15.20
C ALA A 132 -17.15 -17.93 15.88
N GLN A 133 -16.73 -18.94 15.10
CA GLN A 133 -16.36 -20.25 15.65
C GLN A 133 -15.14 -20.18 16.58
N ASP A 134 -14.16 -19.34 16.25
CA ASP A 134 -13.03 -18.96 17.10
C ASP A 134 -13.00 -17.44 17.32
N PRO A 135 -13.65 -16.95 18.40
CA PRO A 135 -13.66 -15.53 18.73
C PRO A 135 -12.28 -14.96 19.08
N GLN A 136 -11.30 -15.78 19.50
CA GLN A 136 -9.96 -15.30 19.87
C GLN A 136 -9.18 -14.89 18.61
N VAL A 137 -9.26 -15.72 17.55
CA VAL A 137 -8.71 -15.38 16.23
C VAL A 137 -9.35 -14.09 15.72
N ALA A 138 -10.69 -14.00 15.75
CA ALA A 138 -11.41 -12.81 15.30
C ALA A 138 -10.98 -11.54 16.05
N GLY A 139 -10.89 -11.61 17.39
CA GLY A 139 -10.48 -10.49 18.24
C GLY A 139 -9.08 -9.95 17.95
N ARG A 140 -8.10 -10.84 17.70
CA ARG A 140 -6.71 -10.43 17.38
C ARG A 140 -6.64 -9.60 16.09
N TYR A 141 -7.36 -10.02 15.06
CA TYR A 141 -7.38 -9.32 13.78
C TYR A 141 -8.33 -8.13 13.77
N TYR A 142 -9.34 -8.11 14.63
CA TYR A 142 -10.21 -6.95 14.82
C TYR A 142 -9.41 -5.74 15.32
N GLY A 143 -8.51 -5.95 16.27
CA GLY A 143 -7.57 -4.91 16.71
C GLY A 143 -6.67 -4.41 15.58
N THR A 144 -6.27 -5.28 14.65
CA THR A 144 -5.52 -4.89 13.45
C THR A 144 -6.37 -4.02 12.51
N LEU A 145 -7.63 -4.41 12.26
CA LEU A 145 -8.55 -3.62 11.44
C LEU A 145 -8.80 -2.23 12.01
N ALA A 146 -9.00 -2.13 13.33
CA ALA A 146 -9.13 -0.85 14.04
C ALA A 146 -7.87 0.03 13.85
N GLN A 147 -6.67 -0.53 14.03
CA GLN A 147 -5.41 0.19 13.80
C GLN A 147 -5.28 0.69 12.35
N LEU A 148 -5.76 -0.08 11.37
CA LEU A 148 -5.71 0.31 9.96
C LEU A 148 -6.69 1.44 9.63
N ILE A 149 -7.87 1.46 10.26
CA ILE A 149 -8.82 2.57 10.15
C ILE A 149 -8.27 3.82 10.85
N LEU A 150 -7.54 3.67 11.95
CA LEU A 150 -6.81 4.78 12.57
C LEU A 150 -5.67 5.29 11.68
N LEU A 151 -4.96 4.41 10.96
CA LEU A 151 -3.98 4.81 9.94
C LEU A 151 -4.63 5.60 8.80
N PHE A 152 -5.84 5.20 8.38
CA PHE A 152 -6.62 5.97 7.41
C PHE A 152 -6.92 7.37 7.95
N LEU A 153 -7.43 7.48 9.18
CA LEU A 153 -7.74 8.77 9.83
C LEU A 153 -6.51 9.67 9.95
N LEU A 154 -5.39 9.11 10.41
CA LEU A 154 -4.09 9.77 10.46
C LEU A 154 -3.71 10.31 9.09
N THR A 155 -3.82 9.49 8.03
CA THR A 155 -3.39 9.87 6.68
C THR A 155 -4.18 11.06 6.14
N ILE A 156 -5.51 11.05 6.26
CA ILE A 156 -6.35 12.13 5.73
C ILE A 156 -6.18 13.45 6.51
N ASN A 157 -5.76 13.40 7.77
CA ASN A 157 -5.57 14.57 8.63
C ASN A 157 -4.13 15.08 8.66
N ALA A 158 -3.13 14.21 8.52
CA ALA A 158 -1.72 14.60 8.50
C ALA A 158 -1.31 15.29 7.19
N ILE A 159 -1.97 14.94 6.08
CA ILE A 159 -1.79 15.63 4.80
C ILE A 159 -2.72 16.85 4.81
N GLU A 160 -2.18 18.07 4.79
CA GLU A 160 -2.99 19.30 4.77
C GLU A 160 -2.91 20.00 3.40
N THR A 161 -1.79 19.87 2.71
CA THR A 161 -1.51 20.59 1.45
C THR A 161 -1.07 19.66 0.31
N GLU A 162 -1.05 20.19 -0.92
CA GLU A 162 -0.44 19.47 -2.07
C GLU A 162 1.07 19.21 -1.87
N ALA A 163 1.76 20.02 -1.05
CA ALA A 163 3.15 19.77 -0.70
C ALA A 163 3.29 18.56 0.21
N ASP A 164 2.41 18.42 1.19
CA ASP A 164 2.35 17.27 2.10
C ASP A 164 2.04 15.98 1.34
N PHE A 165 1.08 16.05 0.39
CA PHE A 165 0.76 14.90 -0.46
C PHE A 165 1.97 14.47 -1.29
N ARG A 166 2.70 15.42 -1.90
CA ARG A 166 3.95 15.12 -2.64
C ARG A 166 5.03 14.52 -1.73
N LEU A 167 5.15 14.98 -0.49
CA LEU A 167 6.10 14.43 0.48
C LEU A 167 5.79 12.96 0.79
N VAL A 168 4.52 12.61 1.03
CA VAL A 168 4.11 11.22 1.29
C VAL A 168 4.35 10.34 0.06
N MET A 169 4.04 10.83 -1.15
CA MET A 169 4.32 10.12 -2.39
C MET A 169 5.83 9.94 -2.64
N ALA A 170 6.66 10.91 -2.25
CA ALA A 170 8.11 10.79 -2.31
C ALA A 170 8.63 9.74 -1.31
N GLY A 171 8.06 9.69 -0.10
CA GLY A 171 8.36 8.65 0.88
C GLY A 171 8.09 7.24 0.34
N LEU A 172 6.91 7.03 -0.27
CA LEU A 172 6.56 5.76 -0.93
C LEU A 172 7.57 5.39 -2.03
N LEU A 173 7.89 6.34 -2.91
CA LEU A 173 8.82 6.12 -4.02
C LEU A 173 10.22 5.75 -3.51
N LEU A 174 10.79 6.56 -2.63
CA LEU A 174 12.16 6.37 -2.14
C LEU A 174 12.30 5.07 -1.33
N GLY A 175 11.31 4.76 -0.50
CA GLY A 175 11.27 3.51 0.27
C GLY A 175 11.22 2.26 -0.62
N ALA A 176 10.34 2.27 -1.62
CA ALA A 176 10.23 1.16 -2.56
C ALA A 176 11.48 1.02 -3.44
N VAL A 177 12.12 2.11 -3.84
CA VAL A 177 13.39 2.08 -4.59
C VAL A 177 14.49 1.46 -3.73
N ALA A 178 14.63 1.88 -2.48
CA ALA A 178 15.64 1.37 -1.56
C ALA A 178 15.46 -0.15 -1.33
N SER A 179 14.24 -0.60 -1.03
CA SER A 179 13.95 -2.03 -0.86
C SER A 179 14.11 -2.81 -2.17
N SER A 180 13.78 -2.20 -3.31
CA SER A 180 13.90 -2.82 -4.64
C SER A 180 15.35 -3.01 -5.06
N HIS A 181 16.21 -2.05 -4.76
CA HIS A 181 17.63 -2.21 -4.98
C HIS A 181 18.16 -3.42 -4.21
N LEU A 182 17.85 -3.52 -2.90
CA LEU A 182 18.20 -4.70 -2.11
C LEU A 182 17.62 -5.98 -2.72
N SER A 183 16.33 -5.99 -3.02
CA SER A 183 15.64 -7.16 -3.57
C SER A 183 16.23 -7.62 -4.91
N VAL A 184 16.61 -6.72 -5.81
CA VAL A 184 17.20 -7.07 -7.11
C VAL A 184 18.59 -7.67 -6.89
N ASN A 185 19.39 -7.12 -5.98
CA ASN A 185 20.69 -7.70 -5.63
C ASN A 185 20.54 -9.11 -5.04
N LEU A 186 19.60 -9.31 -4.10
CA LEU A 186 19.30 -10.64 -3.53
C LEU A 186 18.84 -11.64 -4.60
N PHE A 187 18.06 -11.19 -5.59
CA PHE A 187 17.60 -12.02 -6.70
C PHE A 187 18.76 -12.42 -7.64
N ILE A 188 19.58 -11.45 -8.06
CA ILE A 188 20.72 -11.69 -8.97
C ILE A 188 21.77 -12.60 -8.32
N THR A 189 21.95 -12.50 -7.01
CA THR A 189 22.85 -13.37 -6.22
C THR A 189 22.26 -14.75 -5.91
N ASN A 190 21.06 -15.07 -6.41
CA ASN A 190 20.33 -16.32 -6.18
C ASN A 190 20.02 -16.62 -4.70
N ILE A 191 19.97 -15.59 -3.84
CA ILE A 191 19.56 -15.72 -2.43
C ILE A 191 18.02 -15.86 -2.35
N ILE A 192 17.29 -15.20 -3.25
CA ILE A 192 15.83 -15.30 -3.36
C ILE A 192 15.42 -15.63 -4.79
N GLU A 193 14.42 -16.50 -4.95
CA GLU A 193 13.89 -16.89 -6.26
C GLU A 193 12.86 -15.92 -6.83
N ARG A 194 12.34 -15.02 -5.98
CA ARG A 194 11.34 -14.00 -6.35
C ARG A 194 11.69 -12.70 -5.64
N ALA A 195 11.53 -11.57 -6.32
CA ALA A 195 11.81 -10.27 -5.71
C ALA A 195 10.92 -10.00 -4.48
N ARG A 196 11.59 -9.72 -3.36
CA ARG A 196 11.07 -9.36 -2.04
C ARG A 196 12.19 -8.70 -1.24
N ALA A 197 11.86 -7.85 -0.27
CA ALA A 197 12.87 -7.13 0.50
C ALA A 197 13.75 -8.07 1.37
N PHE A 198 13.20 -9.20 1.81
CA PHE A 198 13.89 -10.24 2.57
C PHE A 198 13.13 -11.57 2.44
N GLU A 199 13.78 -12.69 2.76
CA GLU A 199 13.29 -14.04 2.48
C GLU A 199 11.91 -14.34 3.09
N ALA A 200 11.65 -13.84 4.30
CA ALA A 200 10.41 -14.13 5.03
C ALA A 200 9.20 -13.30 4.55
N GLN A 201 9.40 -12.34 3.64
CA GLN A 201 8.31 -11.51 3.10
C GLN A 201 7.55 -12.24 2.00
N ASP A 202 6.24 -12.05 1.96
CA ASP A 202 5.42 -12.50 0.83
C ASP A 202 5.69 -11.60 -0.41
N PRO A 203 6.20 -12.16 -1.52
CA PRO A 203 6.48 -11.41 -2.75
C PRO A 203 5.26 -10.70 -3.34
N ASN A 204 4.05 -11.20 -3.11
CA ASN A 204 2.83 -10.60 -3.64
C ASN A 204 2.53 -9.27 -2.93
N TYR A 205 2.57 -9.24 -1.60
CA TYR A 205 2.38 -7.98 -0.85
C TYR A 205 3.50 -6.98 -1.15
N TYR A 206 4.74 -7.45 -1.21
CA TYR A 206 5.88 -6.62 -1.61
C TYR A 206 5.63 -5.94 -2.96
N SER A 207 5.24 -6.72 -3.97
CA SER A 207 5.01 -6.19 -5.33
C SER A 207 3.86 -5.18 -5.40
N LEU A 208 2.81 -5.31 -4.57
CA LEU A 208 1.72 -4.33 -4.51
C LEU A 208 2.20 -2.97 -4.00
N ILE A 209 3.10 -2.98 -3.01
CA ILE A 209 3.72 -1.76 -2.47
C ILE A 209 4.64 -1.12 -3.52
N VAL A 210 5.39 -1.93 -4.27
CA VAL A 210 6.19 -1.46 -5.42
C VAL A 210 5.29 -0.86 -6.50
N GLY A 211 4.16 -1.48 -6.82
CA GLY A 211 3.18 -0.95 -7.78
C GLY A 211 2.56 0.38 -7.33
N LEU A 212 2.25 0.53 -6.03
CA LEU A 212 1.83 1.81 -5.45
C LEU A 212 2.90 2.89 -5.60
N ALA A 213 4.14 2.56 -5.30
CA ALA A 213 5.28 3.48 -5.43
C ALA A 213 5.56 3.88 -6.88
N LEU A 214 5.32 2.99 -7.84
CA LEU A 214 5.38 3.32 -9.28
C LEU A 214 4.38 4.43 -9.62
N PHE A 215 3.12 4.33 -9.16
CA PHE A 215 2.15 5.41 -9.34
C PHE A 215 2.53 6.69 -8.58
N ALA A 216 3.21 6.57 -7.44
CA ALA A 216 3.77 7.71 -6.72
C ALA A 216 4.83 8.45 -7.54
N GLY A 217 5.73 7.74 -8.22
CA GLY A 217 6.71 8.34 -9.12
C GLY A 217 6.07 9.01 -10.36
N ILE A 218 5.06 8.37 -10.97
CA ILE A 218 4.29 9.00 -12.07
C ILE A 218 3.58 10.28 -11.57
N TYR A 219 3.03 10.24 -10.36
CA TYR A 219 2.40 11.41 -9.76
C TYR A 219 3.38 12.56 -9.57
N LEU A 220 4.54 12.29 -8.97
CA LEU A 220 5.60 13.28 -8.76
C LEU A 220 6.10 13.87 -10.09
N PHE A 221 6.29 13.04 -11.10
CA PHE A 221 6.64 13.50 -12.45
C PHE A 221 5.60 14.48 -13.02
N SER A 222 4.32 14.31 -12.70
CA SER A 222 3.26 15.20 -13.17
C SER A 222 3.11 16.50 -12.37
N LYS A 223 3.66 16.58 -11.15
CA LYS A 223 3.43 17.69 -10.20
C LYS A 223 4.67 18.48 -9.80
N LEU A 224 5.87 17.92 -9.96
CA LEU A 224 7.11 18.61 -9.64
C LEU A 224 7.46 19.63 -10.71
N LYS A 225 7.82 20.84 -10.27
CA LYS A 225 8.23 21.95 -11.14
C LYS A 225 9.72 21.91 -11.48
N ASN A 226 10.55 21.43 -10.56
CA ASN A 226 11.99 21.29 -10.79
C ASN A 226 12.24 20.12 -11.76
N ILE A 227 12.88 20.42 -12.89
CA ILE A 227 13.09 19.48 -14.00
C ILE A 227 13.91 18.25 -13.58
N TRP A 228 14.91 18.44 -12.71
CA TRP A 228 15.76 17.35 -12.20
C TRP A 228 14.96 16.41 -11.33
N LEU A 229 14.29 16.93 -10.30
CA LEU A 229 13.46 16.11 -9.42
C LEU A 229 12.32 15.42 -10.17
N ARG A 230 11.76 16.11 -11.16
CA ARG A 230 10.73 15.57 -12.05
C ARG A 230 11.24 14.36 -12.82
N PHE A 231 12.34 14.49 -13.57
CA PHE A 231 12.86 13.36 -14.34
C PHE A 231 13.49 12.27 -13.46
N SER A 232 14.11 12.62 -12.34
CA SER A 232 14.57 11.64 -11.35
C SER A 232 13.40 10.80 -10.82
N SER A 233 12.25 11.41 -10.50
CA SER A 233 11.08 10.65 -10.05
C SER A 233 10.55 9.67 -11.10
N LEU A 234 10.63 10.03 -12.39
CA LEU A 234 10.26 9.14 -13.48
C LEU A 234 11.28 8.00 -13.66
N LEU A 235 12.58 8.31 -13.61
CA LEU A 235 13.64 7.31 -13.69
C LEU A 235 13.52 6.27 -12.57
N LEU A 236 13.27 6.74 -11.34
CA LEU A 236 13.03 5.88 -10.18
C LEU A 236 11.77 5.03 -10.37
N ALA A 237 10.69 5.58 -10.93
CA ALA A 237 9.49 4.80 -11.24
C ALA A 237 9.75 3.72 -12.30
N CYS A 238 10.55 4.03 -13.33
CA CYS A 238 10.96 3.08 -14.36
C CYS A 238 11.81 1.94 -13.76
N PHE A 239 12.72 2.25 -12.84
CA PHE A 239 13.49 1.24 -12.13
C PHE A 239 12.58 0.24 -11.40
N LEU A 240 11.48 0.69 -10.79
CA LEU A 240 10.52 -0.18 -10.08
C LEU A 240 9.80 -1.21 -10.98
N VAL A 241 9.85 -1.07 -12.31
CA VAL A 241 9.27 -2.07 -13.23
C VAL A 241 10.02 -3.41 -13.12
N LEU A 242 11.35 -3.37 -12.99
CA LEU A 242 12.19 -4.57 -12.87
C LEU A 242 11.82 -5.45 -11.65
N PRO A 243 11.89 -4.96 -10.39
CA PRO A 243 11.51 -5.76 -9.22
C PRO A 243 10.04 -6.17 -9.24
N LEU A 244 9.14 -5.39 -9.87
CA LEU A 244 7.73 -5.74 -10.04
C LEU A 244 7.55 -6.97 -10.95
N ILE A 245 8.34 -7.08 -12.02
CA ILE A 245 8.39 -8.29 -12.88
C ILE A 245 9.06 -9.45 -12.13
N LEU A 246 10.21 -9.20 -11.47
CA LEU A 246 10.93 -10.24 -10.74
C LEU A 246 10.17 -10.79 -9.52
N ALA A 247 9.18 -10.07 -8.99
CA ALA A 247 8.32 -10.55 -7.92
C ALA A 247 7.32 -11.62 -8.41
N GLN A 248 7.12 -11.75 -9.73
CA GLN A 248 6.27 -12.75 -10.38
C GLN A 248 4.82 -12.77 -9.84
N SER A 249 4.29 -11.61 -9.43
CA SER A 249 2.91 -11.52 -8.93
C SER A 249 1.95 -11.10 -10.04
N ARG A 250 1.25 -12.10 -10.62
CA ARG A 250 0.25 -11.88 -11.68
C ARG A 250 -0.83 -10.89 -11.26
N THR A 251 -1.28 -10.95 -10.00
CA THR A 251 -2.26 -10.03 -9.42
C THR A 251 -1.77 -8.58 -9.52
N THR A 252 -0.53 -8.32 -9.13
CA THR A 252 0.06 -6.97 -9.18
C THR A 252 0.24 -6.49 -10.62
N TRP A 253 0.61 -7.37 -11.55
CA TRP A 253 0.75 -6.99 -12.96
C TRP A 253 -0.59 -6.54 -13.54
N VAL A 254 -1.66 -7.31 -13.30
CA VAL A 254 -3.01 -6.97 -13.77
C VAL A 254 -3.51 -5.68 -13.11
N ALA A 255 -3.31 -5.53 -11.80
CA ALA A 255 -3.68 -4.31 -11.08
C ALA A 255 -2.90 -3.08 -11.60
N THR A 256 -1.58 -3.20 -11.77
CA THR A 256 -0.73 -2.12 -12.29
C THR A 256 -1.14 -1.75 -13.71
N PHE A 257 -1.42 -2.75 -14.57
CA PHE A 257 -1.93 -2.52 -15.91
C PHE A 257 -3.27 -1.77 -15.89
N ALA A 258 -4.22 -2.19 -15.05
CA ALA A 258 -5.50 -1.50 -14.89
C ALA A 258 -5.32 -0.05 -14.40
N GLY A 259 -4.41 0.19 -13.47
CA GLY A 259 -4.04 1.53 -13.02
C GLY A 259 -3.41 2.39 -14.12
N ILE A 260 -2.52 1.82 -14.95
CA ILE A 260 -1.96 2.52 -16.13
C ILE A 260 -3.06 2.84 -17.13
N MET A 261 -3.98 1.91 -17.43
CA MET A 261 -5.12 2.17 -18.32
C MET A 261 -6.00 3.30 -17.76
N MET A 262 -6.22 3.33 -16.45
CA MET A 262 -6.97 4.41 -15.81
C MET A 262 -6.22 5.76 -15.87
N PHE A 263 -4.89 5.76 -15.76
CA PHE A 263 -4.08 6.97 -15.98
C PHE A 263 -4.22 7.48 -17.43
N LEU A 264 -4.12 6.58 -18.40
CA LEU A 264 -4.27 6.91 -19.83
C LEU A 264 -5.67 7.43 -20.15
N TRP A 265 -6.71 6.85 -19.53
CA TRP A 265 -8.10 7.29 -19.69
C TRP A 265 -8.30 8.74 -19.24
N ASN A 266 -7.64 9.16 -18.17
CA ASN A 266 -7.70 10.51 -17.64
C ASN A 266 -6.76 11.51 -18.36
N THR A 267 -5.98 11.03 -19.34
CA THR A 267 -5.01 11.85 -20.08
C THR A 267 -5.62 12.40 -21.37
N LYS A 268 -5.17 13.60 -21.81
CA LYS A 268 -5.63 14.22 -23.07
C LYS A 268 -5.44 13.25 -24.26
N LYS A 269 -6.42 13.19 -25.18
CA LYS A 269 -6.46 12.24 -26.31
C LYS A 269 -5.13 12.09 -27.06
N ARG A 270 -4.47 13.20 -27.42
CA ARG A 270 -3.17 13.17 -28.13
C ARG A 270 -2.07 12.49 -27.31
N LEU A 271 -1.93 12.86 -26.04
CA LEU A 271 -0.92 12.28 -25.15
C LEU A 271 -1.25 10.81 -24.81
N ARG A 272 -2.54 10.48 -24.64
CA ARG A 272 -3.01 9.10 -24.47
C ARG A 272 -2.57 8.20 -25.62
N ASN A 273 -2.78 8.63 -26.87
CA ASN A 273 -2.42 7.82 -28.04
C ASN A 273 -0.90 7.61 -28.13
N ILE A 274 -0.09 8.64 -27.83
CA ILE A 274 1.38 8.54 -27.80
C ILE A 274 1.82 7.55 -26.72
N LEU A 275 1.29 7.66 -25.49
CA LEU A 275 1.65 6.77 -24.40
C LEU A 275 1.17 5.33 -24.64
N PHE A 276 0.00 5.14 -25.25
CA PHE A 276 -0.50 3.83 -25.61
C PHE A 276 0.37 3.17 -26.69
N ALA A 277 0.74 3.92 -27.75
CA ALA A 277 1.68 3.44 -28.75
C ALA A 277 3.04 3.07 -28.12
N GLY A 278 3.56 3.91 -27.22
CA GLY A 278 4.78 3.64 -26.47
C GLY A 278 4.69 2.37 -25.61
N LEU A 279 3.54 2.12 -24.96
CA LEU A 279 3.29 0.90 -24.18
C LEU A 279 3.26 -0.34 -25.08
N VAL A 280 2.62 -0.27 -26.24
CA VAL A 280 2.58 -1.37 -27.22
C VAL A 280 3.98 -1.68 -27.75
N VAL A 281 4.76 -0.65 -28.09
CA VAL A 281 6.15 -0.81 -28.52
C VAL A 281 7.01 -1.40 -27.41
N ALA A 282 6.91 -0.89 -26.18
CA ALA A 282 7.63 -1.43 -25.03
C ALA A 282 7.25 -2.90 -24.74
N ALA A 283 5.97 -3.25 -24.87
CA ALA A 283 5.51 -4.64 -24.73
C ALA A 283 6.05 -5.55 -25.84
N ALA A 284 6.10 -5.07 -27.09
CA ALA A 284 6.69 -5.79 -28.21
C ALA A 284 8.20 -6.01 -28.04
N ILE A 285 8.93 -4.96 -27.63
CA ILE A 285 10.36 -5.04 -27.32
C ILE A 285 10.61 -6.01 -26.15
N TYR A 286 9.82 -5.90 -25.09
CA TYR A 286 9.90 -6.85 -23.97
C TYR A 286 9.63 -8.28 -24.44
N ALA A 287 8.62 -8.50 -25.28
CA ALA A 287 8.33 -9.82 -25.83
C ALA A 287 9.53 -10.38 -26.62
N THR A 288 10.21 -9.55 -27.43
CA THR A 288 11.42 -9.99 -28.14
C THR A 288 12.57 -10.37 -27.20
N PHE A 289 12.85 -9.58 -26.16
CA PHE A 289 13.92 -9.90 -25.19
C PHE A 289 13.55 -11.05 -24.23
N ALA A 290 12.26 -11.18 -23.89
CA ALA A 290 11.77 -12.28 -23.07
C ALA A 290 11.88 -13.61 -23.80
N LEU A 291 11.66 -13.65 -25.12
CA LEU A 291 11.84 -14.86 -25.93
C LEU A 291 13.30 -15.36 -25.94
N ASP A 292 14.28 -14.46 -25.88
CA ASP A 292 15.71 -14.83 -25.77
C ASP A 292 16.07 -15.37 -24.37
N LEU A 293 15.46 -14.83 -23.31
CA LEU A 293 15.62 -15.34 -21.94
C LEU A 293 14.91 -16.70 -21.72
N ILE A 294 13.85 -16.99 -22.48
CA ILE A 294 13.06 -18.23 -22.40
C ILE A 294 13.78 -19.43 -23.06
N ASN A 295 14.78 -19.19 -23.92
CA ASN A 295 15.52 -20.27 -24.59
C ASN A 295 16.54 -21.00 -23.69
N VAL A 296 16.78 -20.57 -22.44
CA VAL A 296 17.89 -21.09 -21.63
C VAL A 296 17.52 -22.24 -20.67
N THR A 297 16.26 -22.68 -20.53
CA THR A 297 15.99 -23.88 -19.68
C THR A 297 14.89 -24.82 -20.20
N LEU A 298 15.31 -25.90 -20.86
CA LEU A 298 14.48 -27.08 -21.15
C LEU A 298 13.86 -27.73 -19.88
N ILE A 299 14.39 -27.42 -18.69
CA ILE A 299 13.85 -27.86 -17.39
C ILE A 299 12.54 -27.13 -17.02
N GLN A 300 12.32 -25.89 -17.49
CA GLN A 300 11.06 -25.15 -17.26
C GLN A 300 9.89 -25.63 -18.14
N ARG A 301 10.15 -26.41 -19.21
CA ARG A 301 9.06 -26.94 -20.03
C ARG A 301 8.25 -28.01 -19.30
N ALA A 302 8.89 -28.77 -18.40
CA ALA A 302 8.21 -29.70 -17.51
C ALA A 302 7.34 -28.97 -16.47
N SER A 303 7.77 -27.82 -15.96
CA SER A 303 7.01 -26.99 -15.02
C SER A 303 5.86 -26.22 -15.68
N VAL A 304 5.98 -25.83 -16.95
CA VAL A 304 4.89 -25.20 -17.72
C VAL A 304 3.80 -26.22 -18.07
N LEU A 305 4.16 -27.45 -18.44
CA LEU A 305 3.20 -28.53 -18.70
C LEU A 305 2.50 -29.02 -17.42
N THR A 306 3.17 -29.00 -16.27
CA THR A 306 2.52 -29.22 -14.96
C THR A 306 1.69 -28.02 -14.52
N ALA A 307 2.11 -26.78 -14.77
CA ALA A 307 1.34 -25.56 -14.48
C ALA A 307 0.10 -25.37 -15.37
N LEU A 308 0.05 -26.00 -16.54
CA LEU A 308 -1.13 -26.09 -17.41
C LEU A 308 -2.06 -27.25 -17.00
N ARG A 309 -1.52 -28.26 -16.28
CA ARG A 309 -2.27 -29.40 -15.72
C ARG A 309 -2.79 -29.12 -14.31
N ASP A 310 -2.11 -28.24 -13.57
CA ASP A 310 -2.62 -27.51 -12.42
C ASP A 310 -3.66 -26.51 -12.92
N ARG A 311 -4.89 -26.61 -12.43
CA ARG A 311 -5.99 -25.70 -12.78
C ARG A 311 -5.73 -24.28 -12.21
N GLY A 312 -4.73 -23.57 -12.74
CA GLY A 312 -4.48 -22.15 -12.47
C GLY A 312 -4.44 -21.80 -10.99
N SER A 313 -3.50 -22.38 -10.23
CA SER A 313 -3.40 -22.32 -8.76
C SER A 313 -4.62 -22.92 -8.05
N ASP A 314 -4.39 -23.63 -6.96
CA ASP A 314 -5.39 -24.20 -6.04
C ASP A 314 -6.54 -23.26 -5.57
N ARG A 315 -6.61 -22.02 -6.05
CA ARG A 315 -7.66 -21.02 -5.80
C ARG A 315 -9.03 -21.44 -6.27
N PHE A 316 -9.15 -22.17 -7.37
CA PHE A 316 -10.48 -22.59 -7.86
C PHE A 316 -11.18 -23.47 -6.83
N ASP A 317 -10.47 -24.45 -6.27
CA ASP A 317 -10.99 -25.34 -5.22
C ASP A 317 -11.30 -24.53 -3.94
N ILE A 318 -10.45 -23.56 -3.57
CA ILE A 318 -10.75 -22.64 -2.45
C ILE A 318 -12.06 -21.88 -2.70
N TRP A 319 -12.32 -21.44 -3.94
CA TRP A 319 -13.54 -20.70 -4.28
C TRP A 319 -14.78 -21.59 -4.31
N LEU A 320 -14.64 -22.89 -4.64
CA LEU A 320 -15.72 -23.86 -4.48
C LEU A 320 -16.10 -24.04 -3.00
N VAL A 321 -15.11 -24.18 -2.12
CA VAL A 321 -15.35 -24.20 -0.65
C VAL A 321 -15.99 -22.89 -0.20
N ALA A 322 -15.47 -21.75 -0.66
CA ALA A 322 -16.01 -20.44 -0.32
C ALA A 322 -17.47 -20.28 -0.75
N ARG A 323 -17.83 -20.76 -1.94
CA ARG A 323 -19.22 -20.76 -2.42
C ARG A 323 -20.12 -21.54 -1.48
N ARG A 324 -19.68 -22.68 -0.98
CA ARG A 324 -20.45 -23.49 -0.01
C ARG A 324 -20.58 -22.79 1.34
N ILE A 325 -19.50 -22.23 1.88
CA ILE A 325 -19.53 -21.42 3.11
C ILE A 325 -20.56 -20.28 2.98
N TYR A 326 -20.55 -19.58 1.84
CA TYR A 326 -21.50 -18.50 1.56
C TYR A 326 -22.93 -19.01 1.43
N ALA A 327 -23.16 -20.15 0.75
CA ALA A 327 -24.49 -20.73 0.59
C ALA A 327 -25.14 -21.09 1.92
N ASP A 328 -24.35 -21.55 2.89
CA ASP A 328 -24.85 -21.88 4.23
C ASP A 328 -25.08 -20.64 5.10
N ASN A 329 -24.30 -19.56 4.91
CA ASN A 329 -24.35 -18.35 5.74
C ASN A 329 -24.44 -17.05 4.90
N PRO A 330 -25.44 -16.89 4.02
CA PRO A 330 -25.41 -15.87 2.97
C PRO A 330 -25.56 -14.45 3.52
N VAL A 331 -26.36 -14.25 4.57
CA VAL A 331 -26.71 -12.89 5.04
C VAL A 331 -25.62 -12.29 5.92
N ILE A 332 -25.19 -13.02 6.94
CA ILE A 332 -24.29 -12.53 8.00
C ILE A 332 -22.87 -13.15 7.97
N GLY A 333 -22.66 -14.20 7.18
CA GLY A 333 -21.38 -14.90 7.10
C GLY A 333 -21.03 -15.69 8.35
N VAL A 334 -19.86 -16.33 8.34
CA VAL A 334 -19.36 -17.19 9.44
C VAL A 334 -18.62 -16.45 10.56
N GLY A 335 -18.49 -15.13 10.46
CA GLY A 335 -17.74 -14.29 11.39
C GLY A 335 -16.40 -13.80 10.81
N TYR A 336 -15.96 -12.61 11.22
CA TYR A 336 -14.71 -12.00 10.78
C TYR A 336 -13.49 -12.90 11.07
N MET A 337 -12.63 -13.09 10.07
CA MET A 337 -11.44 -13.95 10.11
C MET A 337 -11.71 -15.44 10.36
N GLN A 338 -12.94 -15.91 10.12
CA GLN A 338 -13.31 -17.32 10.30
C GLN A 338 -13.13 -18.17 9.04
N PHE A 339 -12.81 -17.59 7.88
CA PHE A 339 -12.65 -18.40 6.67
C PHE A 339 -11.60 -19.51 6.86
N PRO A 340 -10.36 -19.23 7.35
CA PRO A 340 -9.38 -20.29 7.56
C PRO A 340 -9.80 -21.32 8.61
N VAL A 341 -10.58 -20.89 9.62
CA VAL A 341 -11.06 -21.74 10.72
C VAL A 341 -12.06 -22.77 10.23
N VAL A 342 -13.03 -22.33 9.41
CA VAL A 342 -14.10 -23.22 8.90
C VAL A 342 -13.68 -23.97 7.63
N TYR A 343 -12.61 -23.53 6.95
CA TYR A 343 -12.21 -24.03 5.64
C TYR A 343 -12.08 -25.56 5.60
N ASN A 344 -11.37 -26.16 6.54
CA ASN A 344 -11.10 -27.60 6.52
C ASN A 344 -12.37 -28.45 6.71
N ARG A 345 -13.32 -27.98 7.54
CA ARG A 345 -14.64 -28.61 7.70
C ARG A 345 -15.39 -28.61 6.37
N TYR A 346 -15.59 -27.42 5.79
CA TYR A 346 -16.31 -27.26 4.53
C TYR A 346 -15.62 -27.97 3.35
N ARG A 347 -14.29 -28.01 3.34
CA ARG A 347 -13.51 -28.75 2.35
C ARG A 347 -13.83 -30.24 2.42
N SER A 348 -13.80 -30.85 3.62
CA SER A 348 -14.04 -32.28 3.80
C SER A 348 -15.42 -32.73 3.30
N GLU A 349 -16.38 -31.82 3.31
CA GLU A 349 -17.73 -32.09 2.84
C GLU A 349 -17.90 -31.82 1.33
N THR A 350 -16.95 -31.15 0.68
CA THR A 350 -17.05 -30.75 -0.73
C THR A 350 -16.45 -31.83 -1.63
N VAL A 351 -17.32 -32.67 -2.19
CA VAL A 351 -17.00 -33.87 -2.99
C VAL A 351 -16.14 -33.59 -4.23
N GLU A 352 -16.15 -32.34 -4.74
CA GLU A 352 -15.47 -31.95 -5.98
C GLU A 352 -13.96 -31.64 -5.81
N ILE A 353 -13.39 -31.77 -4.60
CA ILE A 353 -12.04 -31.30 -4.28
C ILE A 353 -11.03 -32.45 -4.18
N ARG A 354 -9.81 -32.24 -4.70
CA ARG A 354 -8.72 -33.21 -4.57
C ARG A 354 -8.16 -33.26 -3.13
N ASN A 355 -7.76 -34.46 -2.70
CA ASN A 355 -7.26 -34.74 -1.34
C ASN A 355 -5.83 -34.20 -1.07
N ASP A 356 -5.14 -33.66 -2.07
CA ASP A 356 -3.75 -33.20 -2.02
C ASP A 356 -3.55 -31.71 -1.65
N LEU A 357 -4.63 -30.96 -1.40
CA LEU A 357 -4.49 -29.55 -1.01
C LEU A 357 -3.95 -29.38 0.43
N VAL A 358 -2.92 -28.53 0.56
CA VAL A 358 -2.40 -28.06 1.85
C VAL A 358 -3.49 -27.36 2.69
N PRO A 359 -3.62 -27.65 4.01
CA PRO A 359 -4.52 -26.96 4.94
C PRO A 359 -4.29 -25.44 5.01
N ASP A 360 -5.28 -24.73 5.58
CA ASP A 360 -5.18 -23.32 6.02
C ASP A 360 -4.91 -22.28 4.93
N ARG A 361 -5.88 -22.14 4.00
CA ARG A 361 -5.75 -21.21 2.88
C ARG A 361 -6.56 -19.94 3.04
N ALA A 362 -5.97 -18.82 2.65
CA ALA A 362 -6.70 -17.57 2.41
C ALA A 362 -7.51 -17.68 1.11
N THR A 363 -8.61 -16.93 1.00
CA THR A 363 -9.44 -16.93 -0.23
C THR A 363 -8.70 -16.43 -1.47
N HIS A 364 -7.58 -15.72 -1.29
CA HIS A 364 -6.86 -14.98 -2.33
C HIS A 364 -7.77 -14.06 -3.16
N ASN A 365 -8.89 -13.61 -2.58
CA ASN A 365 -9.83 -12.66 -3.15
C ASN A 365 -10.58 -11.98 -2.00
N VAL A 366 -10.39 -10.66 -1.87
CA VAL A 366 -10.93 -9.88 -0.75
C VAL A 366 -12.46 -9.80 -0.77
N TYR A 367 -13.08 -9.85 -1.95
CA TYR A 367 -14.54 -9.79 -2.11
C TYR A 367 -15.18 -11.11 -1.70
N ILE A 368 -14.59 -12.23 -2.12
CA ILE A 368 -15.02 -13.56 -1.68
C ILE A 368 -14.86 -13.68 -0.17
N LYS A 369 -13.74 -13.20 0.40
CA LYS A 369 -13.54 -13.15 1.85
C LYS A 369 -14.63 -12.36 2.55
N ALA A 370 -14.94 -11.15 2.07
CA ALA A 370 -15.96 -10.30 2.67
C ALA A 370 -17.34 -10.98 2.63
N ALA A 371 -17.67 -11.63 1.52
CA ALA A 371 -18.93 -12.35 1.34
C ALA A 371 -19.04 -13.58 2.27
N THR A 372 -17.99 -14.39 2.39
CA THR A 372 -18.03 -15.62 3.20
C THR A 372 -17.96 -15.33 4.69
N GLU A 373 -17.07 -14.44 5.12
CA GLU A 373 -16.86 -14.15 6.54
C GLU A 373 -17.93 -13.24 7.13
N MET A 374 -18.44 -12.27 6.36
CA MET A 374 -19.35 -11.25 6.90
C MET A 374 -20.69 -11.17 6.13
N GLY A 375 -20.93 -12.12 5.22
CA GLY A 375 -22.18 -12.23 4.46
C GLY A 375 -22.37 -11.15 3.40
N THR A 376 -23.55 -11.13 2.79
CA THR A 376 -23.96 -10.08 1.85
C THR A 376 -23.92 -8.69 2.51
N ILE A 377 -24.24 -8.59 3.80
CA ILE A 377 -24.18 -7.33 4.55
C ILE A 377 -22.73 -6.83 4.59
N GLY A 378 -21.79 -7.68 5.00
CA GLY A 378 -20.37 -7.32 5.04
C GLY A 378 -19.80 -6.97 3.67
N LEU A 379 -20.16 -7.73 2.63
CA LEU A 379 -19.77 -7.41 1.25
C LEU A 379 -20.32 -6.05 0.81
N ALA A 380 -21.58 -5.74 1.09
CA ALA A 380 -22.19 -4.45 0.74
C ALA A 380 -21.50 -3.29 1.46
N LEU A 381 -21.20 -3.44 2.75
CA LEU A 381 -20.43 -2.46 3.53
C LEU A 381 -18.99 -2.30 3.00
N PHE A 382 -18.36 -3.40 2.57
CA PHE A 382 -17.04 -3.34 1.96
C PHE A 382 -17.06 -2.60 0.61
N ILE A 383 -18.07 -2.84 -0.23
CA ILE A 383 -18.27 -2.09 -1.48
C ILE A 383 -18.57 -0.61 -1.21
N LEU A 384 -19.30 -0.31 -0.12
CA LEU A 384 -19.58 1.06 0.30
C LEU A 384 -18.29 1.85 0.61
N ILE A 385 -17.23 1.22 1.10
CA ILE A 385 -15.93 1.87 1.30
C ILE A 385 -15.36 2.37 -0.04
N PHE A 386 -15.37 1.54 -1.09
CA PHE A 386 -14.92 1.98 -2.41
C PHE A 386 -15.83 3.05 -3.02
N TRP A 387 -17.14 2.88 -2.87
CA TRP A 387 -18.12 3.84 -3.38
C TRP A 387 -17.97 5.21 -2.73
N SER A 388 -17.83 5.24 -1.41
CA SER A 388 -17.63 6.48 -0.64
C SER A 388 -16.30 7.15 -1.01
N ALA A 389 -15.23 6.37 -1.21
CA ALA A 389 -13.95 6.88 -1.69
C ALA A 389 -14.04 7.45 -3.11
N TYR A 390 -14.80 6.82 -4.01
CA TYR A 390 -15.05 7.32 -5.36
C TYR A 390 -15.89 8.62 -5.37
N ARG A 391 -16.78 8.79 -4.39
CA ARG A 391 -17.70 9.94 -4.26
C ARG A 391 -17.19 11.03 -3.30
N GLU A 392 -15.92 10.96 -2.91
CA GLU A 392 -15.32 11.90 -1.98
C GLU A 392 -15.25 13.32 -2.60
N GLY A 393 -15.58 14.34 -1.82
CA GLY A 393 -15.61 15.74 -2.30
C GLY A 393 -16.67 16.06 -3.37
N ASN A 394 -17.55 15.12 -3.75
CA ASN A 394 -18.63 15.27 -4.75
C ASN A 394 -18.15 15.91 -6.08
N LEU A 395 -16.92 15.60 -6.51
CA LEU A 395 -16.35 16.21 -7.70
C LEU A 395 -17.07 15.73 -8.97
N PRO A 396 -17.34 16.63 -9.95
CA PRO A 396 -17.76 16.22 -11.29
C PRO A 396 -16.74 15.28 -11.92
N ARG A 397 -17.17 14.33 -12.77
CA ARG A 397 -16.30 13.30 -13.37
C ARG A 397 -15.00 13.84 -13.98
N GLY A 398 -15.04 15.02 -14.62
CA GLY A 398 -13.87 15.67 -15.24
C GLY A 398 -12.92 16.39 -14.28
N LYS A 399 -13.28 16.51 -12.99
CA LYS A 399 -12.52 17.20 -11.95
C LYS A 399 -11.90 16.24 -10.93
N ILE A 400 -12.24 14.96 -10.97
CA ILE A 400 -11.63 13.93 -10.12
C ILE A 400 -10.12 13.83 -10.47
N PRO A 401 -9.21 13.97 -9.49
CA PRO A 401 -7.78 13.81 -9.74
C PRO A 401 -7.48 12.41 -10.27
N TRP A 402 -6.75 12.34 -11.39
CA TRP A 402 -6.41 11.06 -12.01
C TRP A 402 -5.76 10.08 -11.02
N ILE A 403 -4.92 10.57 -10.09
CA ILE A 403 -4.22 9.71 -9.11
C ILE A 403 -5.21 9.02 -8.18
N SER A 404 -6.32 9.68 -7.81
CA SER A 404 -7.36 9.05 -7.02
C SER A 404 -7.99 7.89 -7.77
N SER A 405 -8.36 8.11 -9.04
CA SER A 405 -8.95 7.08 -9.89
C SER A 405 -8.01 5.89 -10.11
N VAL A 406 -6.72 6.18 -10.34
CA VAL A 406 -5.68 5.15 -10.50
C VAL A 406 -5.53 4.32 -9.24
N LEU A 407 -5.43 4.94 -8.06
CA LEU A 407 -5.28 4.24 -6.79
C LEU A 407 -6.50 3.37 -6.47
N LEU A 408 -7.72 3.87 -6.73
CA LEU A 408 -8.95 3.10 -6.54
C LEU A 408 -9.01 1.89 -7.46
N VAL A 409 -8.77 2.07 -8.76
CA VAL A 409 -8.74 0.93 -9.72
C VAL A 409 -7.65 -0.06 -9.33
N PHE A 410 -6.46 0.42 -8.98
CA PHE A 410 -5.35 -0.42 -8.57
C PHE A 410 -5.70 -1.32 -7.38
N VAL A 411 -6.21 -0.74 -6.29
CA VAL A 411 -6.56 -1.50 -5.08
C VAL A 411 -7.75 -2.44 -5.31
N MET A 412 -8.75 -2.01 -6.10
CA MET A 412 -9.93 -2.83 -6.42
C MET A 412 -9.54 -4.06 -7.26
N THR A 413 -8.68 -3.87 -8.27
CA THR A 413 -8.19 -4.96 -9.11
C THR A 413 -7.23 -5.87 -8.35
N ALA A 414 -6.37 -5.32 -7.49
CA ALA A 414 -5.51 -6.12 -6.61
C ALA A 414 -6.33 -7.04 -5.71
N GLY A 415 -7.44 -6.54 -5.16
CA GLY A 415 -8.36 -7.31 -4.31
C GLY A 415 -8.96 -8.57 -4.97
N LEU A 416 -8.99 -8.66 -6.30
CA LEU A 416 -9.50 -9.85 -7.01
C LEU A 416 -8.55 -11.06 -6.89
N GLY A 417 -7.26 -10.82 -6.68
CA GLY A 417 -6.24 -11.86 -6.70
C GLY A 417 -5.43 -12.00 -5.41
N ILE A 418 -5.77 -11.22 -4.36
CA ILE A 418 -5.17 -11.31 -3.04
C ILE A 418 -6.12 -10.78 -1.95
N THR A 419 -6.01 -11.28 -0.72
CA THR A 419 -6.74 -10.80 0.45
C THR A 419 -5.97 -9.66 1.13
N ILE A 420 -6.35 -8.42 0.86
CA ILE A 420 -5.59 -7.22 1.30
C ILE A 420 -6.28 -6.39 2.39
N MET A 421 -7.45 -6.81 2.87
CA MET A 421 -8.28 -6.05 3.81
C MET A 421 -7.52 -5.70 5.11
N GLU A 422 -6.70 -6.63 5.61
CA GLU A 422 -5.89 -6.46 6.83
C GLU A 422 -4.49 -5.90 6.55
N SER A 423 -4.28 -5.27 5.39
CA SER A 423 -2.98 -4.68 5.02
C SER A 423 -2.98 -3.16 5.12
N LYS A 424 -1.83 -2.58 5.54
CA LYS A 424 -1.61 -1.13 5.50
C LYS A 424 -1.74 -0.57 4.08
N PHE A 425 -1.30 -1.34 3.10
CA PHE A 425 -1.41 -1.03 1.67
C PHE A 425 -2.85 -0.65 1.27
N PHE A 426 -3.83 -1.48 1.64
CA PHE A 426 -5.23 -1.26 1.26
C PHE A 426 -5.78 0.07 1.81
N TRP A 427 -5.64 0.28 3.12
CA TRP A 427 -6.16 1.47 3.79
C TRP A 427 -5.41 2.75 3.41
N LEU A 428 -4.10 2.66 3.16
CA LEU A 428 -3.32 3.79 2.67
C LEU A 428 -3.73 4.19 1.24
N CYS A 429 -3.94 3.24 0.34
CA CYS A 429 -4.44 3.53 -1.02
C CYS A 429 -5.78 4.28 -0.97
N LEU A 430 -6.72 3.82 -0.15
CA LEU A 430 -8.02 4.48 0.02
C LEU A 430 -7.89 5.87 0.63
N ALA A 431 -7.02 6.04 1.63
CA ALA A 431 -6.80 7.33 2.28
C ALA A 431 -6.16 8.35 1.33
N LEU A 432 -5.15 7.94 0.56
CA LEU A 432 -4.50 8.78 -0.45
C LEU A 432 -5.46 9.15 -1.59
N ALA A 433 -6.28 8.21 -2.06
CA ALA A 433 -7.31 8.50 -3.07
C ALA A 433 -8.35 9.51 -2.56
N SER A 434 -8.89 9.27 -1.35
CA SER A 434 -9.85 10.17 -0.71
C SER A 434 -9.25 11.56 -0.47
N LYS A 435 -7.99 11.62 -0.02
CA LYS A 435 -7.32 12.89 0.26
C LYS A 435 -7.01 13.67 -1.01
N ALA A 436 -6.62 13.00 -2.09
CA ALA A 436 -6.40 13.65 -3.38
C ALA A 436 -7.67 14.38 -3.86
N GLN A 437 -8.85 13.74 -3.74
CA GLN A 437 -10.13 14.37 -4.05
C GLN A 437 -10.48 15.52 -3.11
N SER A 438 -10.25 15.37 -1.81
CA SER A 438 -10.47 16.45 -0.83
C SER A 438 -9.64 17.69 -1.15
N LEU A 439 -8.35 17.53 -1.46
CA LEU A 439 -7.47 18.65 -1.87
C LEU A 439 -7.95 19.32 -3.17
N ALA A 440 -8.44 18.54 -4.14
CA ALA A 440 -8.97 19.08 -5.38
C ALA A 440 -10.29 19.84 -5.19
N SER A 441 -11.17 19.35 -4.32
CA SER A 441 -12.41 20.04 -3.94
C SER A 441 -12.13 21.37 -3.24
N GLN A 442 -11.20 21.40 -2.28
CA GLN A 442 -10.77 22.64 -1.62
C GLN A 442 -10.20 23.65 -2.62
N ARG A 443 -9.39 23.19 -3.57
CA ARG A 443 -8.84 24.05 -4.62
C ARG A 443 -9.93 24.68 -5.50
N LEU A 444 -10.93 23.90 -5.92
CA LEU A 444 -12.03 24.41 -6.74
C LEU A 444 -12.88 25.43 -5.99
N ALA A 445 -13.18 25.17 -4.71
CA ALA A 445 -13.90 26.14 -3.88
C ALA A 445 -13.14 27.47 -3.76
N LEU A 446 -11.81 27.43 -3.62
CA LEU A 446 -10.97 28.63 -3.61
C LEU A 446 -10.95 29.36 -4.96
N GLU A 447 -11.01 28.62 -6.07
CA GLU A 447 -11.09 29.18 -7.43
C GLU A 447 -12.46 29.84 -7.69
N GLU A 448 -13.56 29.35 -7.11
CA GLU A 448 -14.91 29.95 -7.24
C GLU A 448 -15.08 31.23 -6.40
N THR A 449 -14.33 31.37 -5.31
CA THR A 449 -14.36 32.57 -4.44
C THR A 449 -13.48 33.73 -4.94
N ARG A 450 -12.68 33.52 -5.98
CA ARG A 450 -11.80 34.52 -6.60
C ARG A 450 -12.39 35.02 -7.91
#